data_AF-A0A2U1F753-F1
#
_entry.id   AF-A0A2U1F753-F1
#
_cell.length_a   1.000
_cell.length_b   1.000
_cell.length_c   1.000
_cell.angle_alpha   90.00
_cell.angle_beta   90.00
_cell.angle_gamma   90.00
#
_symmetry.space_group_name_H-M   'P 1'
#
loop_
_entity.id
_entity.type
_entity.pdbx_description
1 polymer ?
#
loop_
_entity_poly.entity_id
_entity_poly.type
_entity_poly.pdbx_seq_one_letter_code
_entity_poly.pdbx_strand_id
1 'polypeptide(L)'
;MRIIQSIVGWVLVAMVIYNCTSRDQTQVAPAPTDGTRIVCSTEIGIGNKLKLKLAGRSNSIWIDLNNNGSYDSGEKGITGDDYTSYTVASKDFTIYGDVTMLDCSNNRLTKLDLQHNTNLTDLVCSSTKLTSLDLSQQTDLQTLDCEHNKLVTLIFGNNKMLTSVKMHCNDVEFLDLSLLPKLTYLDCSLNHLTRLNVQKNADLEYLDCAFNDIKVLDVRNNAELMTLECEGERTVRT
;
A
#
# COMPACT_ATOMS: atom_id res chain seq x y z
N MET A 1 34.93 -75.01 27.96
CA MET A 1 35.60 -74.31 29.07
C MET A 1 36.71 -73.45 28.47
N ARG A 2 36.60 -72.13 28.67
CA ARG A 2 37.49 -71.02 28.24
C ARG A 2 37.64 -70.71 26.73
N ILE A 3 37.18 -69.50 26.41
CA ILE A 3 37.24 -68.77 25.14
C ILE A 3 38.62 -68.13 25.00
N ILE A 4 39.16 -68.13 23.78
CA ILE A 4 40.46 -67.59 23.38
C ILE A 4 40.27 -66.30 22.56
N GLN A 5 41.18 -65.34 22.82
CA GLN A 5 41.63 -64.18 22.03
C GLN A 5 40.65 -63.00 21.83
N SER A 6 40.93 -61.81 22.39
CA SER A 6 42.00 -60.84 22.06
C SER A 6 41.70 -60.05 20.79
N ILE A 7 41.63 -58.71 20.89
CA ILE A 7 42.46 -57.76 20.14
C ILE A 7 42.14 -56.33 20.58
N VAL A 8 43.22 -55.59 20.82
CA VAL A 8 43.32 -54.15 21.08
C VAL A 8 43.10 -53.39 19.75
N GLY A 9 42.27 -52.34 19.76
CA GLY A 9 41.99 -51.50 18.59
C GLY A 9 42.11 -50.01 18.92
N TRP A 10 42.91 -49.32 18.12
CA TRP A 10 43.49 -48.00 18.33
C TRP A 10 42.52 -46.82 18.12
N VAL A 11 42.83 -45.72 18.81
CA VAL A 11 42.24 -44.38 18.59
C VAL A 11 42.63 -43.87 17.20
N LEU A 12 41.64 -43.52 16.38
CA LEU A 12 41.81 -42.82 15.10
C LEU A 12 41.13 -41.46 15.19
N VAL A 13 41.96 -40.41 15.19
CA VAL A 13 41.56 -39.01 15.06
C VAL A 13 41.18 -38.77 13.60
N ALA A 14 39.91 -38.51 13.33
CA ALA A 14 39.46 -38.06 12.01
C ALA A 14 39.42 -36.52 11.98
N MET A 15 40.38 -35.93 11.28
CA MET A 15 40.31 -34.55 10.79
C MET A 15 39.15 -34.44 9.80
N VAL A 16 38.10 -33.71 10.14
CA VAL A 16 37.08 -33.31 9.16
C VAL A 16 37.65 -32.13 8.36
N ILE A 17 37.98 -32.42 7.12
CA ILE A 17 38.35 -31.46 6.09
C ILE A 17 37.15 -30.53 5.89
N TYR A 18 37.34 -29.24 6.20
CA TYR A 18 36.39 -28.19 5.80
C TYR A 18 36.41 -28.10 4.27
N ASN A 19 35.44 -28.74 3.63
CA ASN A 19 35.18 -28.52 2.22
C ASN A 19 34.53 -27.14 2.08
N CYS A 20 35.34 -26.17 1.62
CA CYS A 20 34.88 -24.88 1.15
C CYS A 20 34.05 -25.13 -0.13
N THR A 21 32.74 -25.25 0.04
CA THR A 21 31.78 -25.14 -1.07
C THR A 21 31.18 -23.74 -1.00
N SER A 22 31.17 -23.10 -2.16
CA SER A 22 30.74 -21.73 -2.43
C SER A 22 29.62 -21.24 -1.53
N ARG A 23 29.79 -20.04 -0.95
CA ARG A 23 28.69 -19.22 -0.45
C ARG A 23 27.69 -19.01 -1.59
N ASP A 24 26.71 -19.89 -1.66
CA ASP A 24 25.45 -19.58 -2.31
C ASP A 24 24.80 -18.49 -1.47
N GLN A 25 24.65 -17.29 -2.03
CA GLN A 25 23.99 -16.16 -1.38
C GLN A 25 22.47 -16.34 -1.42
N THR A 26 21.96 -17.51 -1.06
CA THR A 26 20.54 -17.74 -0.78
C THR A 26 20.27 -17.40 0.69
N GLN A 27 20.52 -16.14 1.08
CA GLN A 27 20.00 -15.59 2.32
C GLN A 27 18.52 -15.28 2.10
N VAL A 28 17.72 -16.34 2.27
CA VAL A 28 16.26 -16.32 2.34
C VAL A 28 15.88 -15.36 3.46
N ALA A 29 15.22 -14.24 3.14
CA ALA A 29 14.45 -13.53 4.15
C ALA A 29 13.08 -14.23 4.22
N PRO A 30 12.81 -15.05 5.26
CA PRO A 30 11.45 -15.56 5.45
C PRO A 30 10.48 -14.38 5.67
N ALA A 31 9.18 -14.64 5.53
CA ALA A 31 8.15 -13.67 5.90
C ALA A 31 8.48 -13.04 7.27
N PRO A 32 8.33 -11.72 7.43
CA PRO A 32 8.59 -11.02 8.69
C PRO A 32 7.88 -11.72 9.86
N THR A 33 8.63 -11.97 10.93
CA THR A 33 8.10 -12.67 12.12
C THR A 33 7.06 -11.86 12.88
N ASP A 34 7.03 -10.54 12.67
CA ASP A 34 6.01 -9.62 13.18
C ASP A 34 4.71 -9.63 12.36
N GLY A 35 4.70 -10.33 11.22
CA GLY A 35 3.55 -10.45 10.32
C GLY A 35 3.32 -9.24 9.41
N THR A 36 4.24 -8.26 9.38
CA THR A 36 4.09 -7.02 8.60
C THR A 36 3.99 -7.33 7.11
N ARG A 37 2.85 -6.97 6.50
CA ARG A 37 2.55 -7.27 5.09
C ARG A 37 1.45 -6.38 4.51
N ILE A 38 1.40 -6.37 3.18
CA ILE A 38 0.32 -5.81 2.37
C ILE A 38 -0.20 -6.91 1.45
N VAL A 39 -1.51 -7.15 1.45
CA VAL A 39 -2.13 -8.21 0.65
C VAL A 39 -2.88 -7.58 -0.53
N CYS A 40 -2.56 -8.02 -1.74
CA CYS A 40 -3.08 -7.45 -2.97
C CYS A 40 -3.73 -8.51 -3.86
N SER A 41 -4.72 -8.08 -4.65
CA SER A 41 -5.28 -8.87 -5.76
C SER A 41 -5.33 -8.02 -7.02
N THR A 42 -4.97 -8.59 -8.17
CA THR A 42 -4.93 -7.89 -9.47
C THR A 42 -5.71 -8.63 -10.55
N GLU A 43 -6.32 -7.89 -11.47
CA GLU A 43 -6.86 -8.46 -12.71
C GLU A 43 -5.81 -8.64 -13.82
N ILE A 44 -4.57 -8.19 -13.66
CA ILE A 44 -3.50 -8.39 -14.65
C ILE A 44 -3.35 -9.89 -14.95
N GLY A 45 -3.29 -10.26 -16.23
CA GLY A 45 -3.13 -11.65 -16.64
C GLY A 45 -1.77 -12.24 -16.20
N ILE A 46 -1.76 -13.51 -15.80
CA ILE A 46 -0.52 -14.23 -15.46
C ILE A 46 0.47 -14.11 -16.63
N GLY A 47 1.74 -13.86 -16.33
CA GLY A 47 2.80 -13.63 -17.32
C GLY A 47 2.94 -12.17 -17.78
N ASN A 48 1.95 -11.30 -17.53
CA ASN A 48 2.07 -9.87 -17.79
C ASN A 48 2.82 -9.15 -16.65
N LYS A 49 3.10 -7.87 -16.86
CA LYS A 49 3.84 -7.05 -15.90
C LYS A 49 2.90 -6.22 -15.02
N LEU A 50 3.19 -6.23 -13.72
CA LEU A 50 2.76 -5.19 -12.78
C LEU A 50 3.96 -4.28 -12.48
N LYS A 51 3.73 -2.99 -12.20
CA LYS A 51 4.78 -2.02 -11.88
C LYS A 51 4.56 -1.44 -10.51
N LEU A 52 5.52 -1.58 -9.60
CA LEU A 52 5.41 -1.03 -8.26
C LEU A 52 6.62 -0.14 -7.97
N LYS A 53 6.39 0.92 -7.22
CA LYS A 53 7.46 1.66 -6.55
C LYS A 53 7.23 1.51 -5.05
N LEU A 54 8.30 1.15 -4.33
CA LEU A 54 8.26 0.84 -2.91
C LEU A 54 9.38 1.58 -2.21
N ALA A 55 9.13 2.05 -0.99
CA ALA A 55 10.17 2.33 -0.02
C ALA A 55 9.76 1.78 1.34
N GLY A 56 10.74 1.55 2.21
CA GLY A 56 10.45 1.11 3.57
C GLY A 56 11.63 1.22 4.50
N ARG A 57 11.39 0.93 5.78
CA ARG A 57 12.40 1.07 6.85
C ARG A 57 13.37 -0.11 6.90
N SER A 58 13.00 -1.24 6.30
CA SER A 58 13.80 -2.46 6.31
C SER A 58 14.34 -2.78 4.92
N ASN A 59 15.57 -3.30 4.86
CA ASN A 59 16.17 -3.85 3.64
C ASN A 59 15.61 -5.24 3.29
N SER A 60 14.57 -5.69 4.00
CA SER A 60 14.00 -7.04 3.90
C SER A 60 12.63 -7.06 3.21
N ILE A 61 12.27 -5.98 2.50
CA ILE A 61 11.02 -5.97 1.73
C ILE A 61 11.14 -6.94 0.55
N TRP A 62 10.11 -7.76 0.37
CA TRP A 62 10.01 -8.67 -0.76
C TRP A 62 8.57 -8.88 -1.19
N ILE A 63 8.37 -9.37 -2.41
CA ILE A 63 7.06 -9.51 -3.04
C ILE A 63 6.82 -10.97 -3.42
N ASP A 64 5.93 -11.61 -2.69
CA ASP A 64 5.42 -12.96 -2.95
C ASP A 64 4.45 -12.93 -4.13
N LEU A 65 4.97 -13.08 -5.35
CA LEU A 65 4.23 -12.90 -6.60
C LEU A 65 3.32 -14.08 -6.92
N ASN A 66 3.58 -15.24 -6.32
CA ASN A 66 2.79 -16.45 -6.49
C ASN A 66 1.93 -16.78 -5.24
N ASN A 67 2.06 -15.98 -4.18
CA ASN A 67 1.34 -16.08 -2.91
C ASN A 67 1.54 -17.43 -2.19
N ASN A 68 2.74 -17.99 -2.25
CA ASN A 68 3.09 -19.27 -1.62
C ASN A 68 3.70 -19.11 -0.21
N GLY A 69 3.88 -17.88 0.27
CA GLY A 69 4.47 -17.55 1.56
C GLY A 69 5.98 -17.75 1.66
N SER A 70 6.66 -18.00 0.55
CA SER A 70 8.10 -18.29 0.45
C SER A 70 8.76 -17.31 -0.50
N TYR A 71 10.00 -16.90 -0.19
CA TYR A 71 10.78 -16.05 -1.08
C TYR A 71 11.36 -16.87 -2.24
N ASP A 72 10.90 -16.60 -3.46
CA ASP A 72 11.39 -17.24 -4.68
C ASP A 72 12.35 -16.36 -5.49
N SER A 73 13.06 -16.99 -6.43
CA SER A 73 13.92 -16.23 -7.36
C SER A 73 13.08 -15.28 -8.21
N GLY A 74 13.36 -13.98 -8.10
CA GLY A 74 12.64 -12.92 -8.83
C GLY A 74 11.63 -12.14 -7.98
N GLU A 75 11.49 -12.51 -6.70
CA GLU A 75 10.56 -11.90 -5.73
C GLU A 75 11.20 -10.82 -4.86
N LYS A 76 12.40 -10.40 -5.20
CA LYS A 76 13.08 -9.33 -4.48
C LYS A 76 12.27 -8.05 -4.56
N GLY A 77 11.90 -7.50 -3.41
CA GLY A 77 11.34 -6.17 -3.30
C GLY A 77 12.45 -5.16 -3.54
N ILE A 78 12.29 -4.33 -4.56
CA ILE A 78 13.22 -3.24 -4.82
C ILE A 78 12.67 -1.98 -4.15
N THR A 79 13.40 -1.48 -3.15
CA THR A 79 13.13 -0.21 -2.49
C THR A 79 13.93 0.92 -3.16
N GLY A 80 13.28 2.03 -3.49
CA GLY A 80 13.97 3.20 -4.08
C GLY A 80 13.03 4.17 -4.79
N ASP A 81 13.62 5.13 -5.51
CA ASP A 81 12.87 6.16 -6.23
C ASP A 81 12.29 5.70 -7.58
N ASP A 82 12.64 4.49 -8.03
CA ASP A 82 12.27 3.96 -9.35
C ASP A 82 11.17 2.89 -9.28
N TYR A 83 10.38 2.80 -10.36
CA TYR A 83 9.43 1.71 -10.55
C TYR A 83 10.14 0.43 -10.97
N THR A 84 9.71 -0.68 -10.38
CA THR A 84 10.15 -2.03 -10.75
C THR A 84 9.01 -2.80 -11.39
N SER A 85 9.32 -3.50 -12.49
CA SER A 85 8.35 -4.36 -13.19
C SER A 85 8.46 -5.81 -12.74
N TYR A 86 7.38 -6.38 -12.24
CA TYR A 86 7.29 -7.76 -11.78
C TYR A 86 6.38 -8.57 -12.71
N THR A 87 6.71 -9.84 -12.94
CA THR A 87 5.84 -10.74 -13.70
C THR A 87 4.79 -11.31 -12.78
N VAL A 88 3.51 -11.15 -13.12
CA VAL A 88 2.40 -11.72 -12.35
C VAL A 88 2.44 -13.24 -12.44
N ALA A 89 2.59 -13.93 -11.31
CA ALA A 89 2.55 -15.39 -11.22
C ALA A 89 1.21 -15.90 -10.67
N SER A 90 0.54 -15.11 -9.84
CA SER A 90 -0.79 -15.36 -9.30
C SER A 90 -1.67 -14.09 -9.34
N LYS A 91 -2.99 -14.26 -9.22
CA LYS A 91 -3.94 -13.13 -9.10
C LYS A 91 -3.82 -12.42 -7.76
N ASP A 92 -3.43 -13.17 -6.74
CA ASP A 92 -3.14 -12.65 -5.41
C ASP A 92 -1.63 -12.64 -5.21
N PHE A 93 -1.13 -11.60 -4.54
CA PHE A 93 0.28 -11.48 -4.17
C PHE A 93 0.40 -10.72 -2.85
N THR A 94 1.50 -10.95 -2.14
CA THR A 94 1.73 -10.33 -0.84
C THR A 94 3.06 -9.59 -0.84
N ILE A 95 3.06 -8.33 -0.41
CA ILE A 95 4.30 -7.59 -0.15
C ILE A 95 4.62 -7.75 1.32
N TYR A 96 5.77 -8.32 1.63
CA TYR A 96 6.24 -8.50 2.99
C TYR A 96 7.25 -7.42 3.37
N GLY A 97 7.21 -6.98 4.62
CA GLY A 97 8.15 -6.01 5.19
C GLY A 97 7.51 -4.64 5.47
N ASP A 98 8.26 -3.83 6.20
CA ASP A 98 7.80 -2.51 6.67
C ASP A 98 7.89 -1.44 5.58
N VAL A 99 6.87 -1.39 4.73
CA VAL A 99 6.69 -0.42 3.65
C VAL A 99 6.25 0.93 4.23
N THR A 100 6.90 2.00 3.80
CA THR A 100 6.55 3.39 4.16
C THR A 100 5.97 4.16 2.97
N MET A 101 6.32 3.77 1.74
CA MET A 101 5.71 4.33 0.54
C MET A 101 5.37 3.21 -0.44
N LEU A 102 4.16 3.26 -0.96
CA LEU A 102 3.65 2.34 -1.97
C LEU A 102 3.05 3.15 -3.11
N ASP A 103 3.62 3.01 -4.30
CA ASP A 103 2.92 3.30 -5.54
C ASP A 103 2.59 2.00 -6.25
N CYS A 104 1.29 1.74 -6.34
CA CYS A 104 0.70 0.62 -7.06
C CYS A 104 -0.28 1.07 -8.13
N SER A 105 -0.18 2.32 -8.59
CA SER A 105 -1.03 2.88 -9.63
C SER A 105 -0.99 2.06 -10.91
N ASN A 106 -2.09 2.12 -11.69
CA ASN A 106 -2.18 1.48 -13.00
C ASN A 106 -2.00 -0.05 -13.02
N ASN A 107 -2.16 -0.73 -11.87
CA ASN A 107 -2.00 -2.19 -11.78
C ASN A 107 -3.31 -2.99 -11.75
N ARG A 108 -4.44 -2.36 -12.09
CA ARG A 108 -5.77 -3.01 -12.09
C ARG A 108 -6.05 -3.81 -10.81
N LEU A 109 -5.61 -3.28 -9.67
CA LEU A 109 -5.81 -3.92 -8.37
C LEU A 109 -7.30 -3.91 -8.02
N THR A 110 -7.82 -5.05 -7.60
CA THR A 110 -9.19 -5.20 -7.09
C THR A 110 -9.23 -5.28 -5.57
N LYS A 111 -8.09 -5.57 -4.94
CA LYS A 111 -7.91 -5.58 -3.50
C LYS A 111 -6.56 -4.95 -3.13
N LEU A 112 -6.58 -4.12 -2.10
CA LEU A 112 -5.40 -3.58 -1.42
C LEU A 112 -5.70 -3.57 0.08
N ASP A 113 -5.08 -4.49 0.81
CA ASP A 113 -5.25 -4.65 2.25
C ASP A 113 -3.96 -4.25 2.97
N LEU A 114 -4.03 -3.12 3.67
CA LEU A 114 -2.92 -2.47 4.38
C LEU A 114 -2.96 -2.70 5.89
N GLN A 115 -3.90 -3.51 6.41
CA GLN A 115 -4.18 -3.58 7.84
C GLN A 115 -2.99 -4.07 8.69
N HIS A 116 -2.00 -4.73 8.06
CA HIS A 116 -0.77 -5.20 8.67
C HIS A 116 0.48 -4.40 8.27
N ASN A 117 0.32 -3.19 7.71
CA ASN A 117 1.42 -2.27 7.41
C ASN A 117 1.08 -0.86 7.91
N THR A 118 1.39 -0.59 9.18
CA THR A 118 0.91 0.62 9.88
C THR A 118 1.79 1.85 9.69
N ASN A 119 3.01 1.70 9.15
CA ASN A 119 3.98 2.80 9.01
C ASN A 119 3.96 3.49 7.64
N LEU A 120 2.91 3.27 6.83
CA LEU A 120 2.78 3.89 5.52
C LEU A 120 2.60 5.41 5.67
N THR A 121 3.47 6.17 5.02
CA THR A 121 3.43 7.64 4.95
C THR A 121 2.86 8.14 3.62
N ASP A 122 3.06 7.39 2.54
CA ASP A 122 2.65 7.81 1.19
C ASP A 122 2.01 6.64 0.44
N LEU A 123 0.79 6.84 -0.04
CA LEU A 123 0.05 5.85 -0.81
C LEU A 123 -0.42 6.43 -2.14
N VAL A 124 0.02 5.81 -3.23
CA VAL A 124 -0.50 6.04 -4.58
C VAL A 124 -1.11 4.72 -5.08
N CYS A 125 -2.43 4.72 -5.25
CA CYS A 125 -3.21 3.58 -5.74
C CYS A 125 -4.19 3.99 -6.84
N SER A 126 -3.85 5.07 -7.56
CA SER A 126 -4.64 5.65 -8.62
C SER A 126 -4.80 4.76 -9.84
N SER A 127 -5.89 4.94 -10.58
CA SER A 127 -6.17 4.18 -11.80
C SER A 127 -6.08 2.66 -11.59
N THR A 128 -6.62 2.19 -10.46
CA THR A 128 -6.81 0.77 -10.21
C THR A 128 -8.30 0.41 -10.30
N LYS A 129 -8.75 -0.64 -9.63
CA LYS A 129 -10.15 -1.10 -9.66
C LYS A 129 -10.68 -1.33 -8.24
N LEU A 130 -10.15 -0.59 -7.28
CA LEU A 130 -10.56 -0.71 -5.88
C LEU A 130 -12.00 -0.23 -5.73
N THR A 131 -12.78 -0.97 -4.95
CA THR A 131 -14.16 -0.62 -4.58
C THR A 131 -14.29 -0.14 -3.14
N SER A 132 -13.30 -0.43 -2.32
CA SER A 132 -13.15 0.08 -0.98
C SER A 132 -11.67 0.25 -0.64
N LEU A 133 -11.39 1.20 0.25
CA LEU A 133 -10.06 1.42 0.81
C LEU A 133 -10.21 1.78 2.29
N ASP A 134 -9.59 0.98 3.15
CA ASP A 134 -9.58 1.17 4.59
C ASP A 134 -8.17 1.58 5.04
N LEU A 135 -8.05 2.82 5.52
CA LEU A 135 -6.82 3.46 6.00
C LEU A 135 -6.84 3.67 7.51
N SER A 136 -7.67 2.91 8.23
CA SER A 136 -7.89 3.07 9.68
C SER A 136 -6.63 2.83 10.51
N GLN A 137 -5.68 2.04 9.99
CA GLN A 137 -4.44 1.68 10.66
C GLN A 137 -3.23 2.54 10.24
N GLN A 138 -3.36 3.34 9.18
CA GLN A 138 -2.24 4.12 8.60
C GLN A 138 -2.09 5.48 9.29
N THR A 139 -1.93 5.50 10.61
CA THR A 139 -1.94 6.76 11.41
C THR A 139 -0.84 7.75 11.04
N ASP A 140 0.22 7.28 10.39
CA ASP A 140 1.37 8.07 9.92
C ASP A 140 1.22 8.56 8.47
N LEU A 141 0.11 8.25 7.79
CA LEU A 141 -0.13 8.65 6.40
C LEU A 141 -0.14 10.18 6.25
N GLN A 142 0.57 10.67 5.25
CA GLN A 142 0.76 12.09 4.94
C GLN A 142 0.16 12.44 3.58
N THR A 143 0.28 11.55 2.60
CA THR A 143 -0.28 11.74 1.26
C THR A 143 -1.08 10.52 0.82
N LEU A 144 -2.23 10.79 0.20
CA LEU A 144 -3.07 9.78 -0.43
C LEU A 144 -3.44 10.22 -1.84
N ASP A 145 -3.13 9.37 -2.79
CA ASP A 145 -3.67 9.43 -4.14
C ASP A 145 -4.39 8.10 -4.46
N CYS A 146 -5.70 8.19 -4.59
CA CYS A 146 -6.60 7.09 -4.92
C CYS A 146 -7.59 7.45 -6.04
N GLU A 147 -7.23 8.43 -6.88
CA GLU A 147 -8.05 8.88 -8.00
C GLU A 147 -8.34 7.76 -9.01
N HIS A 148 -9.38 7.94 -9.82
CA HIS A 148 -9.72 7.03 -10.92
C HIS A 148 -9.86 5.57 -10.48
N ASN A 149 -10.66 5.35 -9.43
CA ASN A 149 -11.02 4.02 -8.94
C ASN A 149 -12.54 3.82 -9.05
N LYS A 150 -13.09 2.88 -8.29
CA LYS A 150 -14.53 2.65 -8.13
C LYS A 150 -14.91 2.66 -6.66
N LEU A 151 -14.22 3.46 -5.86
CA LEU A 151 -14.37 3.47 -4.41
C LEU A 151 -15.79 3.93 -4.08
N VAL A 152 -16.55 3.06 -3.43
CA VAL A 152 -17.82 3.41 -2.78
C VAL A 152 -17.58 3.76 -1.30
N THR A 153 -16.50 3.23 -0.73
CA THR A 153 -16.14 3.40 0.67
C THR A 153 -14.66 3.74 0.80
N LEU A 154 -14.38 4.91 1.38
CA LEU A 154 -13.05 5.34 1.79
C LEU A 154 -13.10 5.63 3.29
N ILE A 155 -12.37 4.84 4.09
CA ILE A 155 -12.35 4.97 5.54
C ILE A 155 -11.01 5.56 5.95
N PHE A 156 -11.06 6.73 6.57
CA PHE A 156 -9.93 7.29 7.28
C PHE A 156 -9.93 6.82 8.73
N GLY A 157 -8.72 6.66 9.27
CA GLY A 157 -8.49 6.51 10.69
C GLY A 157 -8.17 7.83 11.36
N ASN A 158 -7.37 7.74 12.42
CA ASN A 158 -6.79 8.89 13.09
C ASN A 158 -5.56 9.41 12.32
N ASN A 159 -5.70 9.71 11.02
CA ASN A 159 -4.60 10.12 10.14
C ASN A 159 -4.24 11.60 10.37
N LYS A 160 -3.70 11.91 11.56
CA LYS A 160 -3.43 13.29 12.00
C LYS A 160 -2.36 14.03 11.19
N MET A 161 -1.60 13.30 10.38
CA MET A 161 -0.53 13.84 9.55
C MET A 161 -0.92 13.97 8.08
N LEU A 162 -2.12 13.52 7.68
CA LEU A 162 -2.58 13.55 6.30
C LEU A 162 -2.84 14.99 5.86
N THR A 163 -2.09 15.45 4.86
CA THR A 163 -2.16 16.81 4.33
C THR A 163 -2.79 16.88 2.95
N SER A 164 -2.66 15.81 2.15
CA SER A 164 -3.16 15.78 0.78
C SER A 164 -3.96 14.51 0.50
N VAL A 165 -5.20 14.70 0.04
CA VAL A 165 -6.09 13.63 -0.43
C VAL A 165 -6.52 13.95 -1.85
N LYS A 166 -6.15 13.08 -2.79
CA LYS A 166 -6.66 13.03 -4.15
C LYS A 166 -7.52 11.80 -4.31
N MET A 167 -8.80 11.99 -4.58
CA MET A 167 -9.77 10.91 -4.69
C MET A 167 -10.81 11.16 -5.79
N HIS A 168 -10.51 12.03 -6.75
CA HIS A 168 -11.46 12.34 -7.82
C HIS A 168 -11.75 11.12 -8.69
N CYS A 169 -12.89 11.16 -9.39
CA CYS A 169 -13.36 10.05 -10.22
C CYS A 169 -13.46 8.73 -9.44
N ASN A 170 -14.36 8.73 -8.45
CA ASN A 170 -14.76 7.56 -7.67
C ASN A 170 -16.29 7.56 -7.51
N ASP A 171 -16.82 6.63 -6.71
CA ASP A 171 -18.25 6.47 -6.47
C ASP A 171 -18.62 6.73 -4.99
N VAL A 172 -17.87 7.60 -4.30
CA VAL A 172 -18.04 7.83 -2.85
C VAL A 172 -19.25 8.71 -2.58
N GLU A 173 -20.15 8.24 -1.71
CA GLU A 173 -21.35 8.99 -1.28
C GLU A 173 -21.17 9.72 0.06
N PHE A 174 -20.25 9.23 0.90
CA PHE A 174 -19.98 9.77 2.23
C PHE A 174 -18.48 9.83 2.50
N LEU A 175 -18.03 11.01 2.94
CA LEU A 175 -16.64 11.27 3.30
C LEU A 175 -16.59 11.92 4.69
N ASP A 176 -15.93 11.26 5.64
CA ASP A 176 -15.68 11.80 6.97
C ASP A 176 -14.25 12.33 7.07
N LEU A 177 -14.13 13.66 7.18
CA LEU A 177 -12.85 14.37 7.28
C LEU A 177 -12.54 14.81 8.73
N SER A 178 -13.39 14.44 9.70
CA SER A 178 -13.34 14.99 11.06
C SER A 178 -12.07 14.65 11.83
N LEU A 179 -11.34 13.61 11.41
CA LEU A 179 -10.09 13.14 12.00
C LEU A 179 -8.84 13.54 11.18
N LEU A 180 -8.97 14.48 10.24
CA LEU A 180 -7.89 14.95 9.36
C LEU A 180 -7.54 16.43 9.63
N PRO A 181 -7.06 16.79 10.84
CA PRO A 181 -6.92 18.20 11.24
C PRO A 181 -5.88 19.00 10.43
N LYS A 182 -4.94 18.32 9.76
CA LYS A 182 -3.86 18.94 8.96
C LYS A 182 -4.12 18.93 7.45
N LEU A 183 -5.32 18.57 7.02
CA LEU A 183 -5.65 18.49 5.60
C LEU A 183 -5.57 19.88 4.97
N THR A 184 -4.67 20.06 4.00
CA THR A 184 -4.48 21.31 3.25
C THR A 184 -4.98 21.22 1.81
N TYR A 185 -4.99 20.01 1.24
CA TYR A 185 -5.42 19.76 -0.14
C TYR A 185 -6.44 18.62 -0.18
N LEU A 186 -7.62 18.91 -0.71
CA LEU A 186 -8.66 17.91 -0.98
C LEU A 186 -9.17 18.07 -2.41
N ASP A 187 -8.97 17.04 -3.23
CA ASP A 187 -9.72 16.84 -4.47
C ASP A 187 -10.64 15.62 -4.30
N CYS A 188 -11.93 15.91 -4.14
CA CYS A 188 -13.01 14.95 -4.06
C CYS A 188 -14.02 15.10 -5.20
N SER A 189 -13.60 15.74 -6.30
CA SER A 189 -14.46 15.97 -7.46
C SER A 189 -14.91 14.68 -8.12
N LEU A 190 -15.97 14.73 -8.93
CA LEU A 190 -16.43 13.57 -9.72
C LEU A 190 -16.69 12.34 -8.82
N ASN A 191 -17.53 12.53 -7.81
CA ASN A 191 -18.02 11.52 -6.87
C ASN A 191 -19.55 11.71 -6.69
N HIS A 192 -20.18 10.98 -5.75
CA HIS A 192 -21.62 11.07 -5.46
C HIS A 192 -21.89 11.71 -4.09
N LEU A 193 -21.01 12.60 -3.61
CA LEU A 193 -21.14 13.21 -2.29
C LEU A 193 -22.40 14.09 -2.25
N THR A 194 -23.30 13.82 -1.30
CA THR A 194 -24.51 14.66 -1.08
C THR A 194 -24.28 15.75 -0.03
N ARG A 195 -23.23 15.59 0.78
CA ARG A 195 -22.82 16.49 1.84
C ARG A 195 -21.30 16.42 2.00
N LEU A 196 -20.70 17.55 2.35
CA LEU A 196 -19.29 17.64 2.67
C LEU A 196 -19.11 18.58 3.87
N ASN A 197 -18.48 18.08 4.93
CA ASN A 197 -18.21 18.87 6.13
C ASN A 197 -16.71 19.07 6.28
N VAL A 198 -16.25 20.30 6.03
CA VAL A 198 -14.84 20.71 6.12
C VAL A 198 -14.54 21.58 7.35
N GLN A 199 -15.49 21.69 8.28
CA GLN A 199 -15.41 22.62 9.43
C GLN A 199 -14.31 22.27 10.45
N LYS A 200 -13.71 21.07 10.35
CA LYS A 200 -12.59 20.60 11.18
C LYS A 200 -11.24 20.71 10.48
N ASN A 201 -11.21 21.08 9.21
CA ASN A 201 -10.03 21.13 8.37
C ASN A 201 -9.64 22.60 8.16
N ALA A 202 -9.31 23.30 9.25
CA ALA A 202 -9.10 24.75 9.23
C ALA A 202 -7.93 25.19 8.32
N ASP A 203 -6.95 24.31 8.15
CA ASP A 203 -5.75 24.51 7.32
C ASP A 203 -6.00 24.23 5.82
N LEU A 204 -7.24 23.99 5.39
CA LEU A 204 -7.57 23.66 3.99
C LEU A 204 -7.30 24.87 3.07
N GLU A 205 -6.36 24.70 2.13
CA GLU A 205 -5.91 25.71 1.16
C GLU A 205 -6.54 25.48 -0.23
N TYR A 206 -6.75 24.22 -0.61
CA TYR A 206 -7.35 23.81 -1.88
C TYR A 206 -8.49 22.83 -1.64
N LEU A 207 -9.66 23.15 -2.18
CA LEU A 207 -10.83 22.29 -2.20
C LEU A 207 -11.43 22.21 -3.60
N ASP A 208 -11.34 21.04 -4.21
CA ASP A 208 -12.17 20.67 -5.35
C ASP A 208 -13.25 19.67 -4.92
N CYS A 209 -14.49 20.12 -5.01
CA CYS A 209 -15.72 19.39 -4.75
C CYS A 209 -16.65 19.34 -5.98
N ALA A 210 -16.15 19.75 -7.15
CA ALA A 210 -16.88 19.80 -8.41
C ALA A 210 -17.51 18.46 -8.78
N PHE A 211 -18.59 18.49 -9.56
CA PHE A 211 -19.27 17.27 -10.03
C PHE A 211 -19.62 16.27 -8.93
N ASN A 212 -20.17 16.78 -7.81
CA ASN A 212 -20.85 16.02 -6.76
C ASN A 212 -22.33 16.46 -6.65
N ASP A 213 -23.08 15.83 -5.76
CA ASP A 213 -24.48 16.17 -5.44
C ASP A 213 -24.63 17.07 -4.19
N ILE A 214 -23.57 17.82 -3.85
CA ILE A 214 -23.52 18.71 -2.67
C ILE A 214 -24.44 19.92 -2.90
N LYS A 215 -25.44 20.09 -2.04
CA LYS A 215 -26.40 21.22 -2.13
C LYS A 215 -25.99 22.45 -1.35
N VAL A 216 -25.28 22.25 -0.25
CA VAL A 216 -24.84 23.31 0.65
C VAL A 216 -23.44 22.95 1.09
N LEU A 217 -22.51 23.86 0.85
CA LEU A 217 -21.15 23.79 1.34
C LEU A 217 -20.92 24.96 2.31
N ASP A 218 -20.42 24.63 3.49
CA ASP A 218 -20.05 25.60 4.50
C ASP A 218 -18.53 25.60 4.65
N VAL A 219 -17.91 26.74 4.30
CA VAL A 219 -16.45 26.95 4.36
C VAL A 219 -16.05 28.04 5.36
N ARG A 220 -16.95 28.45 6.28
CA ARG A 220 -16.71 29.60 7.18
C ARG A 220 -15.49 29.44 8.10
N ASN A 221 -15.06 28.21 8.37
CA ASN A 221 -13.93 27.88 9.24
C ASN A 221 -12.64 27.58 8.45
N ASN A 222 -12.66 27.71 7.13
CA ASN A 222 -11.54 27.41 6.24
C ASN A 222 -10.92 28.73 5.75
N ALA A 223 -10.35 29.50 6.68
CA ALA A 223 -9.85 30.84 6.41
C ALA A 223 -8.62 30.86 5.47
N GLU A 224 -7.90 29.74 5.39
CA GLU A 224 -6.71 29.57 4.54
C GLU A 224 -7.06 29.16 3.09
N LEU A 225 -8.36 28.99 2.76
CA LEU A 225 -8.79 28.50 1.46
C LEU A 225 -8.45 29.50 0.35
N MET A 226 -7.52 29.11 -0.52
CA MET A 226 -7.06 29.91 -1.67
C MET A 226 -7.78 29.53 -2.95
N THR A 227 -8.20 28.27 -3.07
CA THR A 227 -8.91 27.75 -4.25
C THR A 227 -10.10 26.91 -3.83
N LEU A 228 -11.25 27.23 -4.41
CA LEU A 228 -12.51 26.52 -4.19
C LEU A 228 -13.18 26.26 -5.54
N GLU A 229 -13.26 24.99 -5.93
CA GLU A 229 -13.93 24.52 -7.14
C GLU A 229 -15.11 23.64 -6.72
N CYS A 230 -16.34 24.06 -7.02
CA CYS A 230 -17.54 23.30 -6.66
C CYS A 230 -18.63 23.37 -7.74
N GLU A 231 -18.27 23.78 -8.95
CA GLU A 231 -19.21 23.79 -10.08
C GLU A 231 -19.35 22.38 -10.67
N GLY A 232 -20.58 21.96 -10.93
CA GLY A 232 -20.87 20.72 -11.67
C GLY A 232 -21.45 21.02 -13.06
N GLU A 233 -21.73 19.99 -13.86
CA GLU A 233 -22.47 20.18 -15.12
C GLU A 233 -23.94 20.53 -14.86
N ARG A 234 -24.23 21.82 -14.66
CA ARG A 234 -25.50 22.47 -15.03
C ARG A 234 -25.30 23.93 -15.42
N THR A 235 -24.83 24.15 -16.64
CA THR A 235 -25.41 25.21 -17.49
C THR A 235 -26.21 24.56 -18.63
N VAL A 236 -27.38 24.01 -18.30
CA VAL A 236 -28.44 23.98 -19.32
C VAL A 236 -28.85 25.43 -19.51
N ARG A 237 -28.28 26.07 -20.53
CA ARG A 237 -28.78 27.35 -21.03
C ARG A 237 -30.22 27.10 -21.48
N THR A 238 -31.16 27.79 -20.84
CA THR A 238 -32.54 27.94 -21.32
C THR A 238 -32.56 28.57 -22.70
#